data_AF-A0A2G2FL89-F1
#
_entry.id   AF-A0A2G2FL89-F1
#
_cell.length_a   1.000
_cell.length_b   1.000
_cell.length_c   1.000
_cell.angle_alpha   90.00
_cell.angle_beta   90.00
_cell.angle_gamma   90.00
#
_symmetry.space_group_name_H-M   'P 1'
#
loop_
_entity.id
_entity.type
_entity.pdbx_description
1 polymer ?
#
loop_
_entity_poly.entity_id
_entity_poly.type
_entity_poly.pdbx_seq_one_letter_code
_entity_poly.pdbx_strand_id
1 'polypeptide(L)' 'MKKAVKFLIVPMFGLLFFATSCKKCEECHYDGPNGEVEMGELCDDELEEAEANGYAAADGSTYTVHCGEGH' A
#
# COMPACT_ATOMS: atom_id res chain seq x y z
N MET A 1 -53.02 20.35 -20.86
CA MET A 1 -53.08 19.24 -19.88
C MET A 1 -52.05 18.19 -20.24
N LYS A 2 -50.82 18.22 -19.71
CA LYS A 2 -49.90 17.07 -19.63
C LYS A 2 -48.94 17.34 -18.48
N LYS A 3 -48.85 16.37 -17.60
CA LYS A 3 -48.46 16.49 -16.20
C LYS A 3 -46.97 16.75 -16.04
N ALA A 4 -46.66 17.49 -14.98
CA ALA A 4 -45.32 17.65 -14.44
C ALA A 4 -44.73 16.30 -14.04
N VAL A 5 -43.46 16.07 -14.36
CA VAL A 5 -42.55 15.31 -13.50
C VAL A 5 -41.19 16.00 -13.62
N LYS A 6 -40.89 16.91 -12.68
CA LYS A 6 -39.53 17.39 -12.44
C LYS A 6 -38.78 16.25 -11.76
N PHE A 7 -38.07 15.43 -12.55
CA PHE A 7 -37.02 14.57 -11.99
C PHE A 7 -35.88 15.48 -11.54
N LEU A 8 -35.93 15.90 -10.27
CA LEU A 8 -34.77 16.43 -9.57
C LEU A 8 -33.83 15.26 -9.34
N ILE A 9 -32.93 15.04 -10.30
CA ILE A 9 -31.80 14.13 -10.14
C ILE A 9 -30.83 14.86 -9.21
N VAL A 10 -30.92 14.55 -7.91
CA VAL A 10 -29.95 14.98 -6.91
C VAL A 10 -28.62 14.33 -7.32
N PRO A 11 -27.56 15.10 -7.64
CA PRO A 11 -26.25 14.50 -7.82
C PRO A 11 -25.83 13.96 -6.46
N MET A 12 -25.83 12.63 -6.35
CA MET A 12 -25.33 11.93 -5.17
C MET A 12 -23.83 12.20 -5.10
N PHE A 13 -23.50 13.24 -4.34
CA PHE A 13 -22.16 13.65 -3.98
C PHE A 13 -21.56 12.56 -3.09
N GLY A 14 -21.10 11.48 -3.71
CA GLY A 14 -20.20 10.53 -3.07
C GLY A 14 -18.82 11.14 -3.09
N LEU A 15 -18.52 12.01 -2.11
CA LEU A 15 -17.12 12.30 -1.77
C LEU A 15 -16.48 10.98 -1.37
N LEU A 16 -15.80 10.33 -2.32
CA LEU A 16 -14.74 9.39 -2.04
C LEU A 16 -13.64 10.20 -1.37
N PHE A 17 -13.73 10.34 -0.04
CA PHE A 17 -12.59 10.68 0.78
C PHE A 17 -11.62 9.51 0.63
N PHE A 18 -10.76 9.58 -0.39
CA PHE A 18 -9.50 8.85 -0.38
C PHE A 18 -8.79 9.37 0.86
N ALA A 19 -8.83 8.56 1.93
CA ALA A 19 -8.01 8.79 3.09
C ALA A 19 -6.56 8.67 2.61
N THR A 20 -5.97 9.80 2.21
CA THR A 20 -4.52 9.93 2.08
C THR A 20 -4.00 9.90 3.50
N SER A 21 -3.97 8.71 4.08
CA SER A 21 -3.32 8.50 5.36
C SER A 21 -1.87 8.88 5.13
N CYS A 22 -1.38 9.93 5.81
CA CYS A 22 0.04 10.30 5.81
C CYS A 22 0.84 9.23 6.57
N LYS A 23 0.74 7.97 6.14
CA LYS A 23 1.61 6.89 6.60
C LYS A 23 2.91 7.03 5.83
N LYS A 24 4.05 6.90 6.54
CA LYS A 24 5.34 6.86 5.87
C LYS A 24 5.46 5.46 5.29
N CYS A 25 5.18 5.37 4.00
CA CYS A 25 5.24 4.14 3.24
C CYS A 25 6.43 4.23 2.30
N GLU A 26 7.25 3.19 2.27
CA GLU A 26 8.40 3.12 1.37
C GLU A 26 8.37 1.79 0.63
N GLU A 27 8.87 1.82 -0.62
CA GLU A 27 9.02 0.63 -1.43
C GLU A 27 10.16 -0.22 -0.84
N CYS A 28 9.89 -1.52 -0.67
CA CYS A 28 10.77 -2.47 0.00
C CYS A 28 11.12 -3.63 -0.92
N HIS A 29 12.34 -4.12 -0.80
CA HIS A 29 12.81 -5.36 -1.39
C HIS A 29 13.61 -6.17 -0.37
N TYR A 30 13.75 -7.47 -0.59
CA TYR A 30 14.66 -8.31 0.18
C TYR A 30 15.75 -8.93 -0.69
N ASP A 31 16.92 -9.17 -0.09
CA ASP A 31 18.03 -9.85 -0.74
C ASP A 31 17.81 -11.36 -0.80
N GLY A 32 17.18 -11.82 -1.89
CA GLY A 32 16.95 -13.23 -2.15
C GLY A 32 18.21 -13.96 -2.67
N PRO A 33 18.17 -15.30 -2.72
CA PRO A 33 19.30 -16.11 -3.20
C PRO A 33 19.57 -15.95 -4.70
N ASN A 34 18.65 -15.32 -5.44
CA ASN A 34 18.75 -15.04 -6.86
C ASN A 34 18.84 -13.53 -7.17
N GLY A 35 19.05 -12.69 -6.14
CA GLY A 35 19.03 -11.23 -6.21
C GLY A 35 17.88 -10.61 -5.44
N GLU A 36 17.75 -9.28 -5.55
CA GLU A 36 16.71 -8.49 -4.90
C GLU A 36 15.31 -8.88 -5.39
N VAL A 37 14.38 -9.05 -4.46
CA VAL A 37 12.98 -9.38 -4.74
C VAL A 37 12.09 -8.31 -4.13
N GLU A 38 11.35 -7.63 -5.00
CA GLU A 38 10.42 -6.56 -4.63
C GLU A 38 9.26 -7.11 -3.79
N MET A 39 9.04 -6.52 -2.62
CA MET A 39 7.95 -6.86 -1.70
C MET A 39 6.74 -5.94 -1.85
N GLY A 40 6.95 -4.76 -2.43
CA GLY A 40 5.98 -3.68 -2.53
C GLY A 40 6.18 -2.63 -1.44
N GLU A 41 5.17 -1.80 -1.23
CA GLU A 41 5.22 -0.69 -0.28
C GLU A 41 4.79 -1.14 1.13
N LEU A 42 5.65 -0.93 2.14
CA LEU A 42 5.33 -1.16 3.54
C LEU A 42 5.23 0.17 4.29
N CYS A 43 4.38 0.24 5.31
CA CYS A 43 4.04 1.49 5.99
C CYS A 43 4.20 1.41 7.51
N ASP A 44 4.72 2.49 8.11
CA ASP A 44 4.87 2.67 9.57
C ASP A 44 5.46 1.43 10.29
N ASP A 45 4.70 0.80 11.19
CA ASP A 45 5.16 -0.32 12.00
C ASP A 45 5.53 -1.54 11.15
N GLU A 46 4.84 -1.79 10.03
CA GLU A 46 5.18 -2.90 9.12
C GLU A 46 6.53 -2.66 8.42
N LEU A 47 6.85 -1.39 8.13
CA LEU A 47 8.15 -1.01 7.57
C LEU A 47 9.25 -1.21 8.62
N GLU A 48 9.10 -0.63 9.82
CA GLU A 48 10.09 -0.80 10.90
C GLU A 48 10.27 -2.26 11.32
N GLU A 49 9.19 -3.05 11.35
CA GLU A 49 9.25 -4.46 11.72
C GLU A 49 9.95 -5.29 10.63
N ALA A 50 9.67 -5.02 9.35
CA ALA A 50 10.30 -5.72 8.24
C ALA A 50 11.80 -5.42 8.15
N GLU A 51 12.21 -4.16 8.33
CA GLU A 51 13.63 -3.80 8.37
C GLU A 51 14.35 -4.37 9.60
N ALA A 52 13.68 -4.45 10.76
CA ALA A 52 14.26 -4.99 11.98
C ALA A 52 14.37 -6.51 12.00
N ASN A 53 13.41 -7.24 11.43
CA ASN A 53 13.32 -8.69 11.52
C ASN A 53 13.70 -9.41 10.21
N GLY A 54 13.67 -8.71 9.08
CA GLY A 54 13.85 -9.27 7.75
C GLY A 54 12.63 -10.07 7.27
N TYR A 55 12.77 -10.69 6.09
CA TYR A 55 11.74 -11.52 5.47
C TYR A 55 12.02 -13.00 5.71
N ALA A 56 11.12 -13.68 6.43
CA ALA A 56 11.18 -15.12 6.65
C ALA A 56 10.59 -15.86 5.44
N ALA A 57 11.45 -16.47 4.64
CA ALA A 57 11.05 -17.24 3.48
C ALA A 57 10.60 -18.67 3.85
N ALA A 58 9.80 -19.28 2.97
CA ALA A 58 9.20 -20.58 3.21
C ALA A 58 10.21 -21.74 3.30
N ASP A 59 11.44 -21.55 2.82
CA ASP A 59 12.56 -22.48 2.96
C ASP A 59 13.26 -22.42 4.33
N GLY A 60 12.83 -21.49 5.20
CA GLY A 60 13.38 -21.29 6.54
C GLY A 60 14.55 -20.30 6.60
N SER A 61 14.90 -19.67 5.48
CA SER A 61 15.87 -18.58 5.44
C SER A 61 15.23 -17.26 5.89
N THR A 62 16.04 -16.40 6.52
CA THR A 62 15.67 -15.00 6.77
C THR A 62 16.53 -14.11 5.89
N TYR A 63 15.89 -13.27 5.07
CA TYR A 63 16.55 -12.34 4.17
C TYR A 63 16.48 -10.92 4.73
N THR A 64 17.54 -10.14 4.50
CA THR A 64 17.55 -8.71 4.88
C THR A 64 16.56 -7.96 4.01
N VAL A 65 15.76 -7.09 4.63
CA VAL A 65 14.82 -6.21 3.95
C VAL A 65 15.41 -4.80 3.91
N HIS A 66 15.30 -4.18 2.75
CA HIS A 66 15.73 -2.83 2.45
C HIS A 66 14.51 -2.03 2.00
N CYS A 67 14.17 -0.97 2.74
CA CYS A 67 13.05 -0.09 2.40
C CYS A 67 13.55 1.35 2.20
N GLY A 68 12.96 2.07 1.24
CA GLY A 68 13.29 3.49 1.00
C GLY A 68 14.64 3.74 0.33
N GLU A 69 15.35 2.69 -0.09
CA GLU A 69 16.44 2.80 -1.04
C GLU A 69 15.84 3.04 -2.44
N GLY A 70 15.57 4.31 -2.75
CA GLY A 70 15.08 4.70 -4.06
C GLY A 70 16.04 4.28 -5.16
N HIS A 71 15.59 3.40 -6.04
CA HIS A 71 16.31 2.95 -7.23
C HIS A 71 16.50 4.07 -8.27
#